data_AF-A0A091D424-F1
#
_entry.id   AF-A0A091D424-F1
#
_cell.length_a   1.000
_cell.length_b   1.000
_cell.length_c   1.000
_cell.angle_alpha   90.00
_cell.angle_beta   90.00
_cell.angle_gamma   90.00
#
_symmetry.space_group_name_H-M   'P 1'
#
loop_
_entity.id
_entity.type
_entity.pdbx_description
1 polymer ?
#
loop_
_entity_poly.entity_id
_entity_poly.type
_entity_poly.pdbx_seq_one_letter_code
_entity_poly.pdbx_strand_id
1 'polypeptide(L)'
;MNCDLNGMTCLLLTKIPFFREIMVSSFSCEYCDCNNMEIQSAVRIQDQGVHYTLTIRGLEDMNREVVMTDSAATRTPELDFEISAFSQKGALTTVGRLINCAISGLEQDQPTRRPSKEAIAERIDEFIVKLRELKQVASPFTLIIDDASGNSFVENPDAPQKNDALVITHYNWTLQQDEMLGFQAETSEEKLEEDLSNEVLQFNINCSKCNAPAQTNMKVVQIPQFKEMIIMATICENVVIGPTNEVKSGGAVEPLGTKITLCSTDP
;
A
#
# COMPACT_ATOMS: atom_id res chain seq x y z
N MET A 1 -19.49 3.70 4.71
CA MET A 1 -19.08 2.38 4.16
C MET A 1 -19.70 1.22 4.93
N ASN A 2 -19.54 1.09 6.26
CA ASN A 2 -20.18 -0.02 7.02
C ASN A 2 -21.40 0.39 7.88
N CYS A 3 -21.39 1.60 8.46
CA CYS A 3 -22.53 2.16 9.20
C CYS A 3 -22.89 3.59 8.78
N ASP A 4 -22.17 4.13 7.80
CA ASP A 4 -22.27 5.52 7.29
C ASP A 4 -22.16 6.63 8.35
N LEU A 5 -21.74 6.27 9.57
CA LEU A 5 -21.34 7.21 10.61
C LEU A 5 -19.84 7.55 10.48
N ASN A 6 -19.46 8.65 11.13
CA ASN A 6 -18.07 9.11 11.12
C ASN A 6 -17.17 8.12 11.86
N GLY A 7 -16.07 7.74 11.21
CA GLY A 7 -14.93 7.09 11.86
C GLY A 7 -13.71 8.01 11.85
N MET A 8 -12.65 7.59 12.51
CA MET A 8 -11.37 8.26 12.52
C MET A 8 -10.42 7.56 11.55
N THR A 9 -9.81 8.31 10.63
CA THR A 9 -8.69 7.82 9.82
C THR A 9 -7.40 8.46 10.32
N CYS A 10 -6.48 7.64 10.81
CA CYS A 10 -5.12 8.04 11.11
C CYS A 10 -4.23 7.80 9.90
N LEU A 11 -3.61 8.86 9.38
CA LEU A 11 -2.57 8.76 8.36
C LEU A 11 -1.22 8.77 9.04
N LEU A 12 -0.47 7.68 8.89
CA LEU A 12 0.90 7.55 9.35
C LEU A 12 1.81 7.50 8.12
N LEU A 13 2.52 8.60 7.86
CA LEU A 13 3.66 8.61 6.95
C LEU A 13 4.86 8.05 7.72
N THR A 14 5.34 6.89 7.31
CA THR A 14 6.48 6.24 7.96
C THR A 14 7.43 5.66 6.93
N LYS A 15 8.71 5.64 7.30
CA LYS A 15 9.76 4.98 6.54
C LYS A 15 10.05 3.66 7.24
N ILE A 16 9.69 2.56 6.62
CA ILE A 16 10.06 1.23 7.13
C ILE A 16 11.55 1.03 6.79
N PRO A 17 12.43 0.68 7.74
CA PRO A 17 13.83 0.38 7.43
C PRO A 17 13.95 -0.67 6.32
N PHE A 18 14.84 -0.46 5.35
CA PHE A 18 15.01 -1.30 4.15
C PHE A 18 13.80 -1.30 3.18
N PHE A 19 12.81 -0.47 3.43
CA PHE A 19 11.68 -0.19 2.56
C PHE A 19 11.48 1.33 2.42
N ARG A 20 10.69 1.76 1.45
CA ARG A 20 10.56 3.20 1.11
C ARG A 20 9.52 3.89 1.99
N GLU A 21 9.29 5.17 1.74
CA GLU A 21 8.25 5.94 2.45
C GLU A 21 6.87 5.45 2.04
N ILE A 22 6.07 5.09 3.04
CA ILE A 22 4.68 4.65 2.85
C ILE A 22 3.72 5.49 3.69
N MET A 23 2.51 5.61 3.18
CA MET A 23 1.37 6.15 3.89
C MET A 23 0.50 4.98 4.36
N VAL A 24 0.46 4.76 5.67
CA VAL A 24 -0.48 3.83 6.29
C VAL A 24 -1.74 4.62 6.68
N SER A 25 -2.86 4.29 6.04
CA SER A 25 -4.18 4.81 6.36
C SER A 25 -4.92 3.81 7.24
N SER A 26 -5.01 4.12 8.54
CA SER A 26 -5.74 3.30 9.51
C SER A 26 -7.08 3.95 9.85
N PHE A 27 -8.17 3.41 9.32
CA PHE A 27 -9.53 3.78 9.68
C PHE A 27 -10.01 2.95 10.88
N SER A 28 -10.66 3.61 11.84
CA SER A 28 -11.36 2.98 12.96
C SER A 28 -12.70 3.68 13.20
N CYS A 29 -13.78 2.91 13.34
CA CYS A 29 -15.10 3.44 13.67
C CYS A 29 -15.57 2.90 15.02
N GLU A 30 -15.74 3.80 16.01
CA GLU A 30 -16.22 3.47 17.37
C GLU A 30 -17.68 3.01 17.42
N TYR A 31 -18.44 3.19 16.33
CA TYR A 31 -19.86 2.88 16.27
C TYR A 31 -20.18 1.50 15.69
N CYS A 32 -19.27 0.93 14.89
CA CYS A 32 -19.49 -0.37 14.24
C CYS A 32 -18.27 -1.30 14.32
N ASP A 33 -17.28 -0.96 15.14
CA ASP A 33 -16.02 -1.69 15.34
C ASP A 33 -15.26 -2.01 14.03
N CYS A 34 -15.59 -1.32 12.95
CA CYS A 34 -14.92 -1.48 11.67
C CYS A 34 -13.54 -0.83 11.74
N ASN A 35 -12.51 -1.64 11.58
CA ASN A 35 -11.15 -1.19 11.37
C ASN A 35 -10.68 -1.57 9.96
N ASN A 36 -9.96 -0.66 9.30
CA ASN A 36 -9.36 -0.92 8.00
C ASN A 36 -7.98 -0.28 7.97
N MET A 37 -6.98 -1.02 7.53
CA MET A 37 -5.62 -0.52 7.39
C MET A 37 -5.22 -0.68 5.93
N GLU A 38 -5.05 0.44 5.24
CA GLU A 38 -4.69 0.51 3.83
C GLU A 38 -3.30 1.11 3.71
N ILE A 39 -2.42 0.48 2.92
CA ILE A 39 -1.12 1.07 2.57
C ILE A 39 -1.25 1.72 1.21
N GLN A 40 -0.81 2.97 1.14
CA GLN A 40 -0.61 3.70 -0.11
C GLN A 40 0.86 4.11 -0.19
N SER A 41 1.50 3.77 -1.31
CA SER A 41 2.87 4.20 -1.58
C SER A 41 2.86 5.69 -1.88
N ALA A 42 3.73 6.46 -1.20
CA ALA A 42 3.83 7.91 -1.42
C ALA A 42 4.55 8.24 -2.75
N VAL A 43 5.21 7.26 -3.36
CA VAL A 43 5.95 7.38 -4.62
C VAL A 43 5.11 6.77 -5.75
N ARG A 44 5.12 7.41 -6.93
CA ARG A 44 4.67 6.77 -8.17
C ARG A 44 5.51 5.50 -8.43
N ILE A 45 4.93 4.62 -9.23
CA ILE A 45 5.51 3.38 -9.77
C ILE A 45 7.05 3.45 -9.91
N GLN A 46 7.76 2.45 -9.39
CA GLN A 46 9.23 2.35 -9.41
C GLN A 46 9.76 2.16 -10.82
N ASP A 47 11.01 2.52 -11.15
CA ASP A 47 11.61 2.27 -12.48
C ASP A 47 11.57 0.81 -12.98
N GLN A 48 11.38 -0.14 -12.06
CA GLN A 48 11.35 -1.57 -12.33
C GLN A 48 10.27 -2.25 -11.50
N GLY A 49 9.60 -3.24 -12.10
CA GLY A 49 8.81 -4.21 -11.36
C GLY A 49 9.70 -5.09 -10.49
N VAL A 50 9.11 -5.66 -9.44
CA VAL A 50 9.81 -6.54 -8.51
C VAL A 50 9.12 -7.91 -8.46
N HIS A 51 9.93 -8.95 -8.47
CA HIS A 51 9.51 -10.33 -8.35
C HIS A 51 10.25 -10.98 -7.18
N TYR A 52 9.48 -11.29 -6.14
CA TYR A 52 9.94 -11.99 -4.95
C TYR A 52 9.64 -13.48 -5.08
N THR A 53 10.64 -14.32 -4.85
CA THR A 53 10.49 -15.76 -4.70
C THR A 53 10.95 -16.16 -3.30
N LEU A 54 10.01 -16.51 -2.44
CA LEU A 54 10.26 -16.92 -1.06
C LEU A 54 10.04 -18.44 -0.93
N THR A 55 11.08 -19.18 -0.56
CA THR A 55 10.95 -20.59 -0.16
C THR A 55 10.65 -20.67 1.33
N ILE A 56 9.44 -21.11 1.67
CA ILE A 56 8.98 -21.27 3.05
C ILE A 56 9.43 -22.64 3.54
N ARG A 57 10.35 -22.67 4.52
CA ARG A 57 10.94 -23.91 5.06
C ARG A 57 10.50 -24.20 6.49
N GLY A 58 10.06 -23.18 7.22
CA GLY A 58 9.59 -23.34 8.59
C GLY A 58 8.53 -22.31 8.98
N LEU A 59 8.05 -22.42 10.22
CA LEU A 59 7.06 -21.50 10.78
C LEU A 59 7.59 -20.06 10.94
N GLU A 60 8.90 -19.88 11.02
CA GLU A 60 9.51 -18.54 11.08
C GLU A 60 9.26 -17.76 9.79
N ASP A 61 9.33 -18.42 8.63
CA ASP A 61 9.05 -17.79 7.33
C ASP A 61 7.58 -17.35 7.21
N MET A 62 6.67 -18.01 7.93
CA MET A 62 5.25 -17.65 7.99
C MET A 62 4.99 -16.33 8.71
N ASN A 63 5.94 -15.90 9.55
CA ASN A 63 5.83 -14.66 10.33
C ASN A 63 6.46 -13.45 9.63
N ARG A 64 7.14 -13.65 8.50
CA ARG A 64 7.75 -12.55 7.73
C ARG A 64 6.70 -11.52 7.36
N GLU A 65 7.00 -10.26 7.60
CA GLU A 65 6.18 -9.13 7.18
C GLU A 65 6.19 -9.00 5.66
N VAL A 66 5.01 -8.72 5.10
CA VAL A 66 4.80 -8.53 3.67
C VAL A 66 3.99 -7.26 3.47
N VAL A 67 4.53 -6.36 2.66
CA VAL A 67 3.78 -5.23 2.09
C VAL A 67 3.39 -5.64 0.69
N MET A 68 2.10 -5.71 0.41
CA MET A 68 1.60 -5.90 -0.95
C MET A 68 0.89 -4.65 -1.41
N THR A 69 1.11 -4.25 -2.66
CA THR A 69 0.29 -3.25 -3.34
C THR A 69 -0.94 -3.91 -3.98
N ASP A 70 -1.85 -3.08 -4.49
CA ASP A 70 -2.98 -3.55 -5.27
C ASP A 70 -2.57 -4.19 -6.61
N SER A 71 -1.48 -3.74 -7.22
CA SER A 71 -0.94 -4.28 -8.47
C SER A 71 -0.13 -5.57 -8.31
N ALA A 72 0.05 -6.05 -7.07
CA ALA A 72 0.77 -7.29 -6.79
C ALA A 72 -0.08 -8.54 -7.05
N ALA A 73 0.49 -9.52 -7.75
CA ALA A 73 -0.05 -10.87 -7.89
C ALA A 73 0.71 -11.82 -6.96
N THR A 74 -0.02 -12.70 -6.27
CA THR A 74 0.55 -13.70 -5.37
C THR A 74 0.32 -15.11 -5.92
N ARG A 75 1.35 -15.96 -5.91
CA ARG A 75 1.25 -17.35 -6.41
C ARG A 75 1.89 -18.36 -5.47
N THR A 76 1.30 -19.55 -5.43
CA THR A 76 1.88 -20.74 -4.81
C THR A 76 1.84 -21.87 -5.84
N PRO A 77 2.94 -22.06 -6.61
CA PRO A 77 2.98 -23.00 -7.74
C PRO A 77 2.66 -24.44 -7.35
N GLU A 78 3.04 -24.87 -6.14
CA GLU A 78 2.81 -26.26 -5.68
C GLU A 78 1.33 -26.61 -5.52
N LEU A 79 0.45 -25.61 -5.39
CA LEU A 79 -0.99 -25.78 -5.31
C LEU A 79 -1.74 -25.25 -6.55
N ASP A 80 -1.03 -24.79 -7.59
CA ASP A 80 -1.63 -24.02 -8.69
C ASP A 80 -2.54 -22.89 -8.17
N PHE A 81 -2.11 -22.23 -7.09
CA PHE A 81 -2.86 -21.16 -6.45
C PHE A 81 -2.38 -19.79 -6.92
N GLU A 82 -3.31 -18.93 -7.29
CA GLU A 82 -3.02 -17.55 -7.69
C GLU A 82 -4.07 -16.58 -7.15
N ILE A 83 -3.59 -15.45 -6.62
CA ILE A 83 -4.35 -14.25 -6.33
C ILE A 83 -3.89 -13.21 -7.35
N SER A 84 -4.77 -12.85 -8.28
CA SER A 84 -4.44 -11.93 -9.36
C SER A 84 -4.28 -10.49 -8.86
N ALA A 85 -3.46 -9.70 -9.56
CA ALA A 85 -3.35 -8.26 -9.34
C ALA A 85 -4.74 -7.59 -9.40
N PHE A 86 -4.90 -6.54 -8.60
CA PHE A 86 -6.11 -5.72 -8.43
C PHE A 86 -7.32 -6.46 -7.85
N SER A 87 -7.18 -7.74 -7.47
CA SER A 87 -8.23 -8.46 -6.75
C SER A 87 -8.33 -8.04 -5.28
N GLN A 88 -7.25 -7.48 -4.73
CA GLN A 88 -7.15 -7.03 -3.35
C GLN A 88 -6.55 -5.62 -3.29
N LYS A 89 -6.86 -4.89 -2.22
CA LYS A 89 -6.21 -3.60 -1.91
C LYS A 89 -4.83 -3.84 -1.31
N GLY A 90 -3.96 -2.84 -1.40
CA GLY A 90 -2.66 -2.86 -0.75
C GLY A 90 -2.77 -3.04 0.77
N ALA A 91 -1.92 -3.91 1.34
CA ALA A 91 -2.01 -4.34 2.72
C ALA A 91 -0.63 -4.61 3.34
N LEU A 92 -0.51 -4.30 4.65
CA LEU A 92 0.55 -4.81 5.52
C LEU A 92 0.07 -6.10 6.17
N THR A 93 0.80 -7.18 5.95
CA THR A 93 0.39 -8.50 6.42
C THR A 93 1.61 -9.37 6.69
N THR A 94 1.38 -10.65 6.98
CA THR A 94 2.43 -11.66 7.04
C THR A 94 2.10 -12.78 6.07
N VAL A 95 3.11 -13.58 5.70
CA VAL A 95 2.93 -14.77 4.86
C VAL A 95 1.80 -15.67 5.37
N GLY A 96 1.77 -15.96 6.67
CA GLY A 96 0.72 -16.78 7.27
C GLY A 96 -0.66 -16.14 7.24
N ARG A 97 -0.74 -14.81 7.37
CA ARG A 97 -2.02 -14.09 7.26
C ARG A 97 -2.54 -14.08 5.82
N LEU A 98 -1.67 -14.01 4.80
CA LEU A 98 -2.09 -14.13 3.40
C LEU A 98 -2.81 -15.46 3.13
N ILE A 99 -2.23 -16.58 3.59
CA ILE A 99 -2.85 -17.90 3.43
C ILE A 99 -4.18 -17.97 4.20
N ASN A 100 -4.25 -17.41 5.42
CA ASN A 100 -5.51 -17.35 6.18
C ASN A 100 -6.57 -16.52 5.47
N CYS A 101 -6.23 -15.38 4.89
CA CYS A 101 -7.15 -14.55 4.14
C CYS A 101 -7.69 -15.29 2.92
N ALA A 102 -6.85 -16.04 2.20
CA ALA A 102 -7.28 -16.90 1.09
C ALA A 102 -8.27 -17.99 1.56
N ILE A 103 -7.95 -18.67 2.67
CA ILE A 103 -8.82 -19.67 3.28
C ILE A 103 -10.19 -19.06 3.64
N SER A 104 -10.19 -17.95 4.38
CA SER A 104 -11.43 -17.28 4.81
C SER A 104 -12.27 -16.80 3.62
N GLY A 105 -11.63 -16.28 2.57
CA GLY A 105 -12.33 -15.85 1.35
C GLY A 105 -13.00 -16.99 0.59
N LEU A 106 -12.38 -18.18 0.56
CA LEU A 106 -12.98 -19.37 -0.04
C LEU A 106 -14.10 -19.95 0.83
N GLU A 107 -13.92 -19.96 2.16
CA GLU A 107 -14.86 -20.55 3.13
C GLU A 107 -16.15 -19.76 3.32
N GLN A 108 -16.08 -18.42 3.32
CA GLN A 108 -17.20 -17.55 3.70
C GLN A 108 -18.49 -17.85 2.91
N ASP A 109 -18.36 -18.17 1.63
CA ASP A 109 -19.49 -18.40 0.73
C ASP A 109 -19.89 -19.88 0.61
N GLN A 110 -19.16 -20.81 1.23
CA GLN A 110 -19.48 -22.25 1.18
C GLN A 110 -20.90 -22.58 1.68
N PRO A 111 -21.46 -21.95 2.74
CA PRO A 111 -22.84 -22.19 3.17
C PRO A 111 -23.88 -21.92 2.06
N THR A 112 -23.60 -20.94 1.19
CA THR A 112 -24.46 -20.57 0.06
C THR A 112 -24.19 -21.44 -1.18
N ARG A 113 -22.94 -21.87 -1.38
CA ARG A 113 -22.54 -22.72 -2.53
C ARG A 113 -23.00 -24.17 -2.38
N ARG A 114 -23.00 -24.74 -1.18
CA ARG A 114 -23.44 -26.13 -0.93
C ARG A 114 -24.84 -26.47 -1.47
N PRO A 115 -25.90 -25.69 -1.17
CA PRO A 115 -27.24 -26.01 -1.67
C PRO A 115 -27.43 -25.74 -3.17
N SER A 116 -26.60 -24.89 -3.79
CA SER A 116 -26.76 -24.48 -5.19
C SER A 116 -25.84 -25.22 -6.16
N LYS A 117 -24.63 -25.59 -5.73
CA LYS A 117 -23.54 -26.13 -6.55
C LYS A 117 -22.65 -27.08 -5.73
N GLU A 118 -23.22 -28.20 -5.29
CA GLU A 118 -22.59 -29.19 -4.42
C GLU A 118 -21.21 -29.66 -4.93
N ALA A 119 -21.11 -30.11 -6.19
CA ALA A 119 -19.85 -30.60 -6.76
C ALA A 119 -18.72 -29.56 -6.82
N ILE A 120 -19.05 -28.26 -6.90
CA ILE A 120 -18.05 -27.18 -6.85
C ILE A 120 -17.67 -26.91 -5.39
N ALA A 121 -18.64 -26.93 -4.48
CA ALA A 121 -18.40 -26.74 -3.05
C ALA A 121 -17.46 -27.82 -2.49
N GLU A 122 -17.61 -29.08 -2.90
CA GLU A 122 -16.71 -30.18 -2.50
C GLU A 122 -15.26 -29.93 -2.97
N ARG A 123 -15.06 -29.53 -4.23
CA ARG A 123 -13.71 -29.21 -4.75
C ARG A 123 -13.07 -28.03 -4.02
N ILE A 124 -13.86 -27.02 -3.63
CA ILE A 124 -13.39 -25.89 -2.84
C ILE A 124 -13.00 -26.35 -1.43
N ASP A 125 -13.81 -27.21 -0.79
CA ASP A 125 -13.50 -27.78 0.52
C ASP A 125 -12.19 -28.60 0.50
N GLU A 126 -11.99 -29.43 -0.53
CA GLU A 126 -10.73 -30.16 -0.74
C GLU A 126 -9.53 -29.22 -0.90
N PHE A 127 -9.71 -28.12 -1.63
CA PHE A 127 -8.65 -27.13 -1.83
C PHE A 127 -8.32 -26.35 -0.55
N ILE A 128 -9.33 -26.00 0.25
CA ILE A 128 -9.16 -25.37 1.56
C ILE A 128 -8.33 -26.26 2.49
N VAL A 129 -8.54 -27.59 2.45
CA VAL A 129 -7.72 -28.53 3.23
C VAL A 129 -6.25 -28.42 2.83
N LYS A 130 -5.93 -28.39 1.53
CA LYS A 130 -4.55 -28.22 1.04
C LYS A 130 -3.92 -26.90 1.51
N LEU A 131 -4.67 -25.80 1.47
CA LEU A 131 -4.20 -24.50 1.98
C LEU A 131 -3.93 -24.53 3.50
N ARG A 132 -4.77 -25.24 4.27
CA ARG A 132 -4.56 -25.43 5.72
C ARG A 132 -3.35 -26.31 6.02
N GLU A 133 -3.05 -27.29 5.18
CA GLU A 133 -1.85 -28.13 5.30
C GLU A 133 -0.57 -27.33 5.09
N LEU A 134 -0.55 -26.36 4.17
CA LEU A 134 0.61 -25.46 3.98
C LEU A 134 1.00 -24.73 5.27
N LYS A 135 0.03 -24.41 6.13
CA LYS A 135 0.31 -23.75 7.41
C LYS A 135 1.12 -24.59 8.38
N GLN A 136 1.06 -25.92 8.24
CA GLN A 136 1.86 -26.83 9.06
C GLN A 136 3.32 -26.88 8.60
N VAL A 137 3.61 -26.39 7.38
CA VAL A 137 4.95 -26.37 6.78
C VAL A 137 5.62 -27.75 6.86
N ALA A 138 4.85 -28.82 6.63
CA ALA A 138 5.36 -30.20 6.67
C ALA A 138 6.35 -30.48 5.53
N SER A 139 6.15 -29.82 4.40
CA SER A 139 7.08 -29.77 3.26
C SER A 139 7.32 -28.32 2.85
N PRO A 140 8.54 -27.97 2.40
CA PRO A 140 8.79 -26.64 1.87
C PRO A 140 7.93 -26.33 0.65
N PHE A 141 7.52 -25.07 0.51
CA PHE A 141 6.76 -24.58 -0.63
C PHE A 141 7.17 -23.15 -0.99
N THR A 142 6.73 -22.66 -2.14
CA THR A 142 7.18 -21.39 -2.69
C THR A 142 6.03 -20.38 -2.69
N LEU A 143 6.30 -19.20 -2.14
CA LEU A 143 5.45 -18.03 -2.30
C LEU A 143 6.12 -17.08 -3.29
N ILE A 144 5.39 -16.73 -4.34
CA ILE A 144 5.81 -15.76 -5.33
C ILE A 144 4.95 -14.52 -5.18
N ILE A 145 5.58 -13.35 -5.11
CA ILE A 145 4.91 -12.05 -5.16
C ILE A 145 5.51 -11.27 -6.32
N ASP A 146 4.68 -11.01 -7.33
CA ASP A 146 5.05 -10.28 -8.53
C ASP A 146 4.30 -8.96 -8.54
N ASP A 147 5.03 -7.85 -8.42
CA ASP A 147 4.47 -6.52 -8.37
C ASP A 147 5.10 -5.64 -9.45
N ALA A 148 4.29 -5.34 -10.46
CA ALA A 148 4.69 -4.48 -11.56
C ALA A 148 4.97 -3.04 -11.10
N SER A 149 4.39 -2.56 -10.00
CA SER A 149 4.68 -1.23 -9.48
C SER A 149 6.03 -1.12 -8.75
N GLY A 150 6.66 -2.26 -8.41
CA GLY A 150 7.92 -2.30 -7.67
C GLY A 150 7.81 -1.93 -6.18
N ASN A 151 6.59 -1.72 -5.67
CA ASN A 151 6.35 -1.16 -4.34
C ASN A 151 6.04 -2.21 -3.26
N SER A 152 5.88 -3.47 -3.62
CA SER A 152 5.71 -4.56 -2.66
C SER A 152 7.05 -4.92 -2.01
N PHE A 153 6.98 -5.52 -0.82
CA PHE A 153 8.13 -5.87 -0.01
C PHE A 153 7.89 -7.13 0.80
N VAL A 154 8.96 -7.91 0.95
CA VAL A 154 8.99 -9.10 1.82
C VAL A 154 10.16 -8.94 2.77
N GLU A 155 9.89 -9.09 4.07
CA GLU A 155 10.87 -8.97 5.12
C GLU A 155 12.00 -10.00 4.97
N ASN A 156 13.23 -9.51 5.14
CA ASN A 156 14.41 -10.33 5.35
C ASN A 156 14.80 -10.32 6.85
N PRO A 157 14.53 -11.40 7.61
CA PRO A 157 14.89 -11.47 9.03
C PRO A 157 16.40 -11.47 9.28
N ASP A 158 17.20 -11.88 8.27
CA ASP A 158 18.66 -11.95 8.35
C ASP A 158 19.34 -10.63 7.96
N ALA A 159 18.57 -9.58 7.65
CA ALA A 159 19.11 -8.29 7.21
C ALA A 159 20.14 -7.73 8.23
N PRO A 160 21.30 -7.21 7.78
CA PRO A 160 21.67 -6.91 6.39
C PRO A 160 22.30 -8.09 5.61
N GLN A 161 22.39 -9.28 6.20
CA GLN A 161 22.90 -10.46 5.50
C GLN A 161 21.92 -10.94 4.43
N LYS A 162 22.48 -11.59 3.40
CA LYS A 162 21.68 -12.18 2.34
C LYS A 162 20.91 -13.39 2.89
N ASN A 163 19.64 -13.49 2.54
CA ASN A 163 18.80 -14.62 2.86
C ASN A 163 18.72 -15.57 1.67
N ASP A 164 19.17 -16.82 1.84
CA ASP A 164 19.15 -17.82 0.76
C ASP A 164 17.73 -18.31 0.43
N ALA A 165 16.76 -18.10 1.32
CA ALA A 165 15.37 -18.48 1.11
C ALA A 165 14.56 -17.41 0.36
N LEU A 166 15.04 -16.16 0.30
CA LEU A 166 14.37 -15.06 -0.39
C LEU A 166 15.21 -14.58 -1.58
N VAL A 167 14.70 -14.83 -2.79
CA VAL A 167 15.28 -14.33 -4.03
C VAL A 167 14.46 -13.13 -4.50
N ILE A 168 15.14 -12.01 -4.75
CA ILE A 168 14.54 -10.77 -5.24
C ILE A 168 15.10 -10.50 -6.63
N THR A 169 14.21 -10.39 -7.61
CA THR A 169 14.56 -10.05 -9.00
C THR A 169 13.82 -8.81 -9.42
N HIS A 170 14.50 -7.90 -10.10
CA HIS A 170 13.90 -6.69 -10.66
C HIS A 170 13.83 -6.85 -12.17
N TYR A 171 12.73 -6.38 -12.77
CA TYR A 171 12.51 -6.48 -14.20
C TYR A 171 12.00 -5.16 -14.77
N ASN A 172 12.36 -4.86 -16.02
CA ASN A 172 11.78 -3.74 -16.76
C ASN A 172 10.41 -4.16 -17.28
N TRP A 173 9.46 -3.21 -17.34
CA TRP A 173 8.12 -3.50 -17.83
C TRP A 173 8.10 -4.06 -19.24
N THR A 174 7.12 -4.92 -19.46
CA THR A 174 6.64 -5.24 -20.81
C THR A 174 5.61 -4.20 -21.24
N LEU A 175 5.46 -3.97 -22.55
CA LEU A 175 4.49 -3.02 -23.11
C LEU A 175 3.03 -3.23 -22.63
N GLN A 176 2.66 -4.46 -22.25
CA GLN A 176 1.33 -4.77 -21.68
C GLN A 176 1.19 -4.31 -20.21
N GLN A 177 2.28 -4.29 -19.45
CA GLN A 177 2.28 -3.82 -18.06
C GLN A 177 2.25 -2.29 -18.00
N ASP A 178 2.88 -1.60 -18.97
CA ASP A 178 2.82 -0.14 -19.10
C ASP A 178 1.37 0.36 -19.24
N GLU A 179 0.57 -0.29 -20.09
CA GLU A 179 -0.85 0.03 -20.27
C GLU A 179 -1.69 -0.25 -19.00
N MET A 180 -1.43 -1.36 -18.30
CA MET A 180 -2.12 -1.72 -17.06
C MET A 180 -1.82 -0.74 -15.91
N LEU A 181 -0.61 -0.18 -15.91
CA LEU A 181 -0.14 0.78 -14.93
C LEU A 181 -0.48 2.24 -15.29
N GLY A 182 -1.05 2.48 -16.47
CA GLY A 182 -1.51 3.79 -16.93
C GLY A 182 -0.41 4.66 -17.55
N PHE A 183 0.71 4.09 -17.97
CA PHE A 183 1.73 4.82 -18.75
C PHE A 183 1.21 5.04 -20.17
N GLN A 184 0.98 6.31 -20.55
CA GLN A 184 0.91 6.67 -21.96
C GLN A 184 2.33 6.67 -22.51
N ALA A 185 2.54 6.00 -23.64
CA ALA A 185 3.84 5.96 -24.31
C ALA A 185 4.21 7.36 -24.80
N GLU A 186 4.94 8.12 -23.99
CA GLU A 186 5.68 9.28 -24.49
C GLU A 186 6.95 8.78 -25.15
N THR A 187 6.97 8.94 -26.47
CA THR A 187 8.10 8.63 -27.33
C THR A 187 9.35 9.38 -26.90
N SER A 188 10.41 8.60 -26.68
CA SER A 188 11.84 8.91 -26.86
C SER A 188 12.46 10.05 -26.04
N GLU A 189 13.48 9.65 -25.29
CA GLU A 189 14.74 10.36 -25.04
C GLU A 189 14.66 11.72 -24.32
N GLU A 190 14.83 11.70 -22.99
CA GLU A 190 15.88 12.43 -22.27
C GLU A 190 15.85 12.04 -20.79
N LYS A 191 16.97 11.55 -20.24
CA LYS A 191 17.18 11.41 -18.80
C LYS A 191 17.26 12.80 -18.19
N LEU A 192 16.14 13.36 -17.77
CA LEU A 192 16.11 14.46 -16.83
C LEU A 192 16.10 13.87 -15.41
N GLU A 193 17.19 14.05 -14.68
CA GLU A 193 17.15 13.99 -13.21
C GLU A 193 16.23 15.14 -12.76
N GLU A 194 14.91 14.89 -12.74
CA GLU A 194 13.95 15.89 -12.31
C GLU A 194 14.02 16.03 -10.79
N ASP A 195 14.45 17.22 -10.37
CA ASP A 195 14.35 17.71 -9.01
C ASP A 195 12.87 17.72 -8.58
N LEU A 196 12.44 16.63 -7.92
CA LEU A 196 11.07 16.37 -7.44
C LEU A 196 10.56 17.40 -6.42
N SER A 197 11.37 18.37 -6.01
CA SER A 197 10.97 19.45 -5.10
C SER A 197 9.89 20.37 -5.67
N ASN A 198 9.57 20.26 -6.96
CA ASN A 198 8.65 21.18 -7.63
C ASN A 198 7.25 20.64 -7.99
N GLU A 199 7.02 19.33 -7.91
CA GLU A 199 5.74 18.73 -8.32
C GLU A 199 4.60 18.93 -7.30
N VAL A 200 3.37 19.04 -7.81
CA VAL A 200 2.15 19.15 -7.00
C VAL A 200 1.43 17.79 -7.06
N LEU A 201 1.37 17.10 -5.93
CA LEU A 201 0.62 15.86 -5.77
C LEU A 201 -0.87 16.17 -5.64
N GLN A 202 -1.73 15.41 -6.31
CA GLN A 202 -3.17 15.64 -6.30
C GLN A 202 -3.93 14.38 -5.91
N PHE A 203 -4.81 14.48 -4.91
CA PHE A 203 -5.61 13.36 -4.43
C PHE A 203 -6.97 13.82 -3.91
N ASN A 204 -7.95 12.91 -3.87
CA ASN A 204 -9.29 13.20 -3.41
C ASN A 204 -9.43 12.89 -1.92
N ILE A 205 -9.96 13.84 -1.15
CA ILE A 205 -10.34 13.67 0.25
C ILE A 205 -11.75 14.20 0.47
N ASN A 206 -12.31 13.97 1.65
CA ASN A 206 -13.56 14.62 2.03
C ASN A 206 -13.28 16.05 2.51
N CYS A 207 -14.11 17.00 2.08
CA CYS A 207 -14.03 18.37 2.56
C CYS A 207 -14.25 18.42 4.08
N SER A 208 -13.35 19.07 4.81
CA SER A 208 -13.44 19.24 6.27
C SER A 208 -14.67 20.04 6.74
N LYS A 209 -15.36 20.74 5.82
CA LYS A 209 -16.56 21.55 6.13
C LYS A 209 -17.89 20.87 5.79
N CYS A 210 -17.99 20.25 4.61
CA CYS A 210 -19.25 19.67 4.13
C CYS A 210 -19.20 18.15 3.90
N ASN A 211 -18.04 17.53 4.10
CA ASN A 211 -17.78 16.11 3.91
C ASN A 211 -18.03 15.57 2.48
N ALA A 212 -18.31 16.45 1.52
CA ALA A 212 -18.39 16.06 0.12
C ALA A 212 -17.00 15.75 -0.44
N PRO A 213 -16.91 14.92 -1.49
CA PRO A 213 -15.66 14.71 -2.22
C PRO A 213 -15.05 16.04 -2.65
N ALA A 214 -13.77 16.22 -2.35
CA ALA A 214 -13.00 17.42 -2.62
C ALA A 214 -11.60 17.06 -3.09
N GLN A 215 -11.06 17.85 -4.00
CA GLN A 215 -9.74 17.62 -4.55
C GLN A 215 -8.71 18.36 -3.73
N THR A 216 -7.62 17.70 -3.33
CA THR A 216 -6.53 18.32 -2.57
C THR A 216 -5.25 18.27 -3.36
N ASN A 217 -4.63 19.44 -3.49
CA ASN A 217 -3.31 19.63 -4.06
C ASN A 217 -2.30 19.74 -2.91
N MET A 218 -1.30 18.88 -2.88
CA MET A 218 -0.25 18.83 -1.90
C MET A 218 1.08 19.14 -2.56
N LYS A 219 1.84 20.09 -2.01
CA LYS A 219 3.22 20.35 -2.43
C LYS A 219 4.14 20.26 -1.23
N VAL A 220 5.17 19.43 -1.36
CA VAL A 220 6.29 19.42 -0.43
C VAL A 220 7.21 20.57 -0.81
N VAL A 221 7.51 21.45 0.13
CA VAL A 221 8.36 22.63 -0.06
C VAL A 221 9.52 22.54 0.93
N GLN A 222 10.72 22.51 0.39
CA GLN A 222 11.96 22.68 1.15
C GLN A 222 12.29 24.17 1.17
N ILE A 223 11.99 24.85 2.28
CA ILE A 223 12.33 26.27 2.43
C ILE A 223 13.70 26.36 3.12
N PRO A 224 14.70 27.05 2.54
CA PRO A 224 15.99 27.25 3.20
C PRO A 224 15.81 27.80 4.63
N GLN A 225 16.51 27.20 5.60
CA GLN A 225 16.39 27.48 7.06
C GLN A 225 15.13 26.95 7.76
N PHE A 226 14.14 26.44 7.02
CA PHE A 226 12.99 25.72 7.58
C PHE A 226 13.10 24.24 7.24
N LYS A 227 12.60 23.37 8.12
CA LYS A 227 12.45 21.94 7.79
C LYS A 227 11.47 21.78 6.63
N GLU A 228 11.44 20.58 6.06
CA GLU A 228 10.45 20.20 5.05
C GLU A 228 9.02 20.56 5.50
N MET A 229 8.31 21.30 4.65
CA MET A 229 6.93 21.70 4.86
C MET A 229 6.03 21.16 3.76
N ILE A 230 4.81 20.81 4.13
CA ILE A 230 3.79 20.31 3.22
C ILE A 230 2.68 21.36 3.17
N ILE A 231 2.43 21.90 1.98
CA ILE A 231 1.32 22.81 1.72
C ILE A 231 0.20 21.99 1.08
N MET A 232 -0.96 21.98 1.71
CA MET A 232 -2.17 21.31 1.21
C MET A 232 -3.23 22.35 0.87
N ALA A 233 -3.77 22.30 -0.33
CA ALA A 233 -4.85 23.16 -0.79
C ALA A 233 -6.04 22.29 -1.21
N THR A 234 -7.09 22.28 -0.40
CA THR A 234 -8.32 21.53 -0.69
C THR A 234 -9.34 22.43 -1.39
N ILE A 235 -9.82 21.98 -2.54
CA ILE A 235 -10.82 22.63 -3.38
C ILE A 235 -12.10 21.80 -3.29
N CYS A 236 -13.16 22.40 -2.77
CA CYS A 236 -14.47 21.77 -2.68
C CYS A 236 -15.50 22.56 -3.48
N GLU A 237 -16.12 21.93 -4.48
CA GLU A 237 -17.13 22.56 -5.34
C GLU A 237 -18.42 22.91 -4.58
N ASN A 238 -18.69 22.21 -3.48
CA ASN A 238 -19.89 22.38 -2.65
C ASN A 238 -19.75 23.47 -1.59
N VAL A 239 -18.57 24.06 -1.40
CA VAL A 239 -18.31 25.12 -0.42
C VAL A 239 -17.77 26.36 -1.13
N VAL A 240 -18.56 27.43 -1.16
CA VAL A 240 -18.28 28.68 -1.91
C VAL A 240 -17.16 29.53 -1.26
N ILE A 241 -16.46 29.01 -0.26
CA ILE A 241 -15.44 29.74 0.53
C ILE A 241 -14.04 29.32 0.07
N GLY A 242 -13.74 29.43 -1.23
CA GLY A 242 -12.40 29.27 -1.80
C GLY A 242 -11.63 27.99 -1.43
N PRO A 243 -10.37 27.84 -1.90
CA PRO A 243 -9.50 26.77 -1.45
C PRO A 243 -9.11 26.95 0.03
N THR A 244 -9.13 25.86 0.80
CA THR A 244 -8.58 25.86 2.16
C THR A 244 -7.11 25.45 2.11
N ASN A 245 -6.21 26.35 2.53
CA ASN A 245 -4.79 26.08 2.60
C ASN A 245 -4.38 25.66 4.02
N GLU A 246 -3.83 24.47 4.15
CA GLU A 246 -3.22 23.94 5.38
C GLU A 246 -1.71 23.82 5.17
N VAL A 247 -0.94 24.21 6.18
CA VAL A 247 0.52 24.00 6.20
C VAL A 247 0.84 23.02 7.32
N LYS A 248 1.54 21.94 6.99
CA LYS A 248 1.97 20.92 7.93
C LYS A 248 3.48 20.78 7.87
N SER A 249 4.11 20.54 9.02
CA SER A 249 5.54 20.22 9.07
C SER A 249 5.70 18.75 8.69
N GLY A 250 6.54 18.45 7.69
CA GLY A 250 6.86 17.07 7.28
C GLY A 250 7.82 16.36 8.25
N GLY A 251 8.52 17.12 9.10
CA GLY A 251 9.50 16.60 10.06
C GLY A 251 9.01 16.54 11.52
N ALA A 252 9.88 16.02 12.39
CA ALA A 252 9.63 15.95 13.83
C ALA A 252 9.30 17.33 14.43
N VAL A 253 8.28 17.34 15.31
CA VAL A 253 7.82 18.52 16.07
C VAL A 253 8.98 19.07 16.90
N GLU A 254 9.25 20.37 16.77
CA GLU A 254 10.26 21.04 17.57
C GLU A 254 9.87 21.05 19.06
N PRO A 255 10.82 20.91 20.00
CA PRO A 255 10.53 20.88 21.43
C PRO A 255 10.04 22.24 21.96
N LEU A 256 10.22 23.33 21.21
CA LEU A 256 9.86 24.69 21.61
C LEU A 256 9.12 25.40 20.48
N GLY A 257 8.14 26.24 20.83
CA GLY A 257 7.47 27.13 19.88
C GLY A 257 8.37 28.32 19.51
N THR A 258 8.35 28.72 18.24
CA THR A 258 9.11 29.87 17.75
C THR A 258 8.24 31.12 17.67
N LYS A 259 8.64 32.21 18.33
CA LYS A 259 8.05 33.55 18.17
C LYS A 259 9.03 34.44 17.43
N ILE A 260 8.70 34.79 16.18
CA ILE A 260 9.51 35.68 15.35
C ILE A 260 8.93 37.10 15.46
N THR A 261 9.75 38.08 15.84
CA THR A 261 9.37 39.51 15.85
C THR A 261 10.27 40.23 14.86
N LEU A 262 9.70 40.65 13.73
CA LEU A 262 10.41 41.42 12.71
C LEU A 262 10.15 42.91 12.95
N CYS A 263 11.21 43.69 13.16
CA CYS A 263 11.14 45.14 13.16
C CYS A 263 11.50 45.63 11.75
N SER A 264 10.49 45.93 10.94
CA SER A 264 10.71 46.44 9.59
C SER A 264 11.29 47.85 9.66
N THR A 265 12.54 48.00 9.25
CA THR A 265 13.29 49.26 9.28
C THR A 265 13.61 49.79 7.88
N ASP A 266 13.39 48.97 6.85
CA ASP A 266 13.56 49.30 5.45
C ASP A 266 12.41 48.67 4.63
N PRO A 267 12.01 49.28 3.50
CA PRO A 267 10.89 48.85 2.65
C PRO A 267 11.15 47.54 1.88
#